data_AF-U3PC47-F1
#
_entry.id   AF-U3PC47-F1
#
_cell.length_a   1.000
_cell.length_b   1.000
_cell.length_c   1.000
_cell.angle_alpha   90.00
_cell.angle_beta   90.00
_cell.angle_gamma   90.00
#
_symmetry.space_group_name_H-M   'P 1'
#
loop_
_entity.id
_entity.type
_entity.pdbx_description
1 polymer ?
#
loop_
_entity_poly.entity_id
_entity_poly.type
_entity_poly.pdbx_seq_one_letter_code
_entity_poly.pdbx_strand_id
1 'polypeptide(L)' 'MIRTVTISVYILLLGAAVLLTIVPHRRPESFSPVGSLLGEVLSDRFARVTLMVFWWWLGWHFLVA' A
#
# COMPACT_ATOMS: atom_id res chain seq x y z
N MET A 1 21.88 -6.89 -13.12
CA MET A 1 21.51 -6.67 -11.71
C MET A 1 20.25 -5.80 -11.60
N ILE A 2 20.28 -4.51 -11.96
CA ILE A 2 19.11 -3.61 -11.82
C ILE A 2 17.85 -4.12 -12.55
N ARG A 3 17.98 -4.60 -13.80
CA ARG A 3 16.85 -5.10 -14.61
C ARG A 3 16.11 -6.25 -13.94
N THR A 4 16.84 -7.23 -13.39
CA THR A 4 16.25 -8.39 -12.72
C THR A 4 15.50 -7.95 -11.47
N VAL A 5 16.10 -7.07 -10.66
CA VAL A 5 15.46 -6.51 -9.46
C VAL A 5 14.16 -5.79 -9.82
N THR A 6 14.19 -4.92 -10.83
CA THR A 6 13.02 -4.20 -11.30
C THR A 6 11.90 -5.16 -11.71
N ILE A 7 12.21 -6.17 -12.54
CA ILE A 7 11.22 -7.15 -13.00
C ILE A 7 10.64 -7.93 -11.82
N SER A 8 11.48 -8.41 -10.89
CA SER A 8 11.03 -9.15 -9.71
C SER A 8 10.09 -8.32 -8.83
N VAL A 9 10.40 -7.04 -8.63
CA VAL A 9 9.54 -6.13 -7.86
C VAL A 9 8.20 -5.92 -8.55
N TYR A 10 8.18 -5.68 -9.85
CA TYR A 10 6.91 -5.51 -10.58
C TYR A 10 6.05 -6.77 -10.56
N ILE A 11 6.66 -7.96 -10.71
CA ILE A 11 5.93 -9.23 -10.61
C ILE A 11 5.36 -9.42 -9.20
N LEU A 12 6.14 -9.10 -8.16
CA LEU A 12 5.69 -9.17 -6.77
C LEU A 12 4.50 -8.23 -6.53
N LEU A 13 4.61 -6.97 -6.99
CA LEU A 13 3.55 -5.97 -6.87
C LEU A 13 2.27 -6.42 -7.61
N LEU A 14 2.42 -6.96 -8.81
CA LEU A 14 1.29 -7.50 -9.59
C LEU A 14 0.63 -8.67 -8.86
N GLY A 15 1.42 -9.62 -8.35
CA GLY A 15 0.92 -10.75 -7.57
C GLY A 15 0.18 -10.31 -6.32
N ALA A 16 0.72 -9.33 -5.59
CA ALA A 16 0.08 -8.75 -4.42
C ALA A 16 -1.24 -8.06 -4.80
N ALA A 17 -1.27 -7.24 -5.85
CA ALA A 17 -2.49 -6.57 -6.32
C ALA A 17 -3.59 -7.58 -6.70
N VAL A 18 -3.22 -8.63 -7.42
CA VAL A 18 -4.14 -9.72 -7.79
C VAL A 18 -4.66 -10.44 -6.54
N LEU A 19 -3.79 -10.79 -5.60
CA LEU A 19 -4.18 -11.48 -4.36
C LEU A 19 -5.12 -10.63 -3.50
N LEU A 20 -4.77 -9.36 -3.30
CA LEU A 20 -5.57 -8.40 -2.53
C LEU A 20 -6.92 -8.09 -3.19
N THR A 21 -7.07 -8.33 -4.49
CA THR A 21 -8.34 -8.14 -5.21
C THR A 21 -9.19 -9.43 -5.21
N ILE A 22 -8.57 -10.58 -5.47
CA ILE A 22 -9.27 -11.86 -5.65
C ILE A 22 -9.66 -12.49 -4.30
N VAL A 23 -8.80 -12.40 -3.28
CA VAL A 23 -9.05 -13.04 -1.97
C VAL A 23 -10.32 -12.50 -1.31
N PRO A 24 -10.54 -11.17 -1.21
CA PRO A 24 -11.78 -10.61 -0.65
C PRO A 24 -13.01 -11.00 -1.47
N HIS A 25 -12.90 -11.07 -2.81
CA HIS A 25 -14.01 -11.51 -3.67
C HIS A 25 -14.38 -12.99 -3.47
N ARG A 26 -13.40 -13.86 -3.18
CA ARG A 26 -13.63 -15.29 -2.97
C ARG A 26 -14.02 -15.63 -1.52
N ARG A 27 -13.67 -14.79 -0.55
CA ARG A 27 -13.95 -14.99 0.89
C ARG A 27 -14.39 -13.67 1.56
N PRO A 28 -15.56 -13.12 1.18
CA PRO A 28 -16.03 -11.84 1.71
C PRO A 28 -16.25 -11.87 3.23
N GLU A 29 -16.59 -13.03 3.79
CA GLU A 29 -16.86 -13.21 5.22
C GLU A 29 -15.62 -13.11 6.11
N SER A 30 -14.42 -13.30 5.55
CA SER A 30 -13.16 -13.41 6.31
C SER A 30 -12.12 -12.35 5.94
N PHE A 31 -12.23 -11.74 4.76
CA PHE A 31 -11.27 -10.73 4.28
C PHE A 31 -12.02 -9.52 3.75
N SER A 32 -11.93 -8.40 4.48
CA SER A 32 -12.45 -7.13 4.01
C SER A 32 -11.59 -6.61 2.84
N PRO A 33 -12.20 -6.05 1.77
CA PRO A 33 -11.45 -5.43 0.69
C PRO A 33 -10.49 -4.37 1.21
N VAL A 34 -9.25 -4.37 0.69
CA VAL A 34 -8.22 -3.39 1.09
C VAL A 34 -8.71 -1.95 0.90
N GLY A 35 -9.50 -1.69 -0.14
CA GLY A 35 -10.10 -0.37 -0.37
C GLY A 35 -11.03 0.08 0.76
N SER A 36 -11.78 -0.84 1.37
CA SER A 36 -12.66 -0.53 2.50
C SER A 36 -11.85 -0.22 3.76
N LEU A 37 -10.82 -1.03 4.04
CA LEU A 37 -9.91 -0.80 5.17
C LEU A 37 -9.18 0.54 5.05
N LEU A 38 -8.64 0.84 3.86
CA LEU A 38 -8.00 2.12 3.58
C LEU A 38 -9.00 3.27 3.66
N GLY A 39 -10.21 3.10 3.14
CA GLY A 39 -11.27 4.11 3.23
C GLY A 39 -11.65 4.44 4.67
N GLU A 40 -11.70 3.42 5.55
CA GLU A 40 -12.01 3.60 6.95
C GLU A 40 -10.86 4.25 7.72
N VAL A 41 -9.62 3.78 7.54
CA VAL A 41 -8.43 4.39 8.15
C VAL A 41 -8.26 5.84 7.67
N LEU A 42 -8.40 6.07 6.37
CA LEU A 42 -8.29 7.41 5.79
C LEU A 42 -9.57 8.23 6.00
N SER A 43 -10.65 7.71 6.58
CA SER A 43 -11.79 8.53 6.99
C SER A 43 -11.37 9.50 8.09
N ASP A 44 -10.45 9.07 8.97
CA ASP A 44 -9.95 9.88 10.06
C ASP A 44 -8.96 10.97 9.59
N ARG A 45 -9.20 12.20 10.08
CA ARG A 45 -8.36 13.37 9.75
C ARG A 45 -6.96 13.26 10.32
N PHE A 46 -6.79 12.65 11.50
CA PHE A 46 -5.47 12.48 12.10
C PHE A 46 -4.67 11.43 11.36
N ALA A 47 -5.28 10.35 10.90
CA ALA A 47 -4.64 9.36 10.03
C ALA A 47 -4.11 10.00 8.74
N ARG A 48 -4.91 10.85 8.06
CA ARG A 48 -4.44 11.58 6.87
C ARG A 48 -3.27 12.50 7.16
N VAL A 49 -3.37 13.30 8.23
CA VAL A 49 -2.29 14.22 8.63
C VAL A 49 -1.04 13.43 9.01
N THR A 50 -1.19 12.33 9.73
CA THR A 50 -0.08 11.44 10.11
C THR A 50 0.59 10.87 8.86
N LEU A 51 -0.19 10.42 7.87
CA LEU A 51 0.35 9.93 6.60
C LEU A 51 1.11 11.03 5.85
N MET A 52 0.56 12.25 5.80
CA MET A 52 1.23 13.39 5.18
C MET A 52 2.54 13.76 5.89
N VAL A 53 2.53 13.86 7.22
CA VAL A 53 3.70 14.21 8.03
C VAL A 53 4.75 13.09 7.95
N PHE A 54 4.34 11.83 8.00
CA PHE A 54 5.23 10.69 7.85
C PHE A 54 5.88 10.69 6.46
N TRP A 55 5.11 10.95 5.41
CA TRP A 55 5.63 11.05 4.05
C TRP A 55 6.59 12.23 3.89
N TRP A 56 6.26 13.38 4.47
CA TRP A 56 7.13 14.56 4.50
C TRP A 56 8.44 14.27 5.24
N TRP A 57 8.36 13.64 6.41
CA TRP A 57 9.51 13.22 7.22
C TRP A 57 10.41 12.25 6.45
N LEU A 58 9.83 11.25 5.78
CA LEU A 58 10.58 10.32 4.93
C LEU A 58 11.23 11.04 3.75
N GLY A 59 10.51 11.96 3.11
CA GLY A 59 11.04 12.79 2.02
C GLY A 59 12.28 13.56 2.45
N TRP A 60 12.23 14.27 3.57
CA TRP A 60 13.39 15.01 4.08
C TRP A 60 14.58 14.09 4.36
N HIS A 61 14.37 12.96 5.04
CA HIS A 61 15.45 12.05 5.43
C HIS A 61 16.14 11.35 4.25
N PHE A 62 15.44 11.11 3.15
CA PHE A 62 16.00 10.40 1.99
C PHE A 62 16.41 11.33 0.84
N LEU A 63 15.79 12.51 0.69
CA LEU A 63 16.13 13.47 -0.37
C LEU A 63 17.23 14.46 0.06
N VAL A 64 17.36 14.72 1.35
CA VAL A 64 18.45 15.52 1.92
C VAL A 64 19.34 14.57 2.73
N ALA A 65 20.26 13.93 2.02
CA ALA A 65 21.37 13.16 2.58
C ALA A 65 22.69 13.82 2.16
#